data_AF-A0A8T3XWI4-F1
#
_entry.id   AF-A0A8T3XWI4-F1
#
_cell.length_a   1.000
_cell.length_b   1.000
_cell.length_c   1.000
_cell.angle_alpha   90.00
_cell.angle_beta   90.00
_cell.angle_gamma   90.00
#
_symmetry.space_group_name_H-M   'P 1'
#
loop_
_entity.id
_entity.type
_entity.pdbx_description
1 polymer ?
#
loop_
_entity_poly.entity_id
_entity_poly.type
_entity_poly.pdbx_seq_one_letter_code
_entity_poly.pdbx_strand_id
1 'polypeptide(L)' 'MQFRIRETLENYRRVLQIARKPDRNEFISTAKICGMGMMVVGLVGFALYLVSTVFIG' A
#
# COMPACT_ATOMS: atom_id res chain seq x y z
N MET A 1 -5.44 -23.32 -27.18
CA MET A 1 -5.29 -22.04 -26.47
C MET A 1 -3.89 -21.51 -26.77
N GLN A 2 -3.76 -20.59 -27.74
CA GLN A 2 -2.45 -20.06 -28.16
C GLN A 2 -2.01 -18.99 -27.15
N PHE A 3 -1.07 -19.33 -26.27
CA PHE A 3 -0.52 -18.39 -25.30
C PHE A 3 0.34 -17.33 -26.01
N ARG A 4 -0.25 -16.19 -26.39
CA ARG A 4 0.48 -15.02 -26.92
C ARG A 4 1.22 -14.27 -25.81
N ILE A 5 2.17 -14.92 -25.14
CA ILE A 5 2.95 -14.32 -24.04
C ILE A 5 3.70 -13.07 -24.51
N ARG A 6 4.20 -13.07 -25.75
CA ARG A 6 4.90 -11.92 -26.35
C ARG A 6 4.01 -10.68 -26.48
N GLU A 7 2.75 -10.87 -26.88
CA GLU A 7 1.79 -9.77 -27.05
C GLU A 7 1.37 -9.21 -25.68
N THR A 8 1.15 -10.08 -24.70
CA THR A 8 0.83 -9.66 -23.33
C THR A 8 1.99 -8.87 -22.70
N LEU A 9 3.24 -9.30 -22.92
CA LEU A 9 4.42 -8.58 -22.42
C LEU A 9 4.53 -7.17 -23.02
N GLU A 10 4.27 -7.04 -24.31
CA GLU A 10 4.32 -5.75 -25.00
C GLU A 10 3.21 -4.82 -24.51
N ASN A 11 2.01 -5.34 -24.26
CA ASN A 11 0.92 -4.59 -23.65
C ASN A 11 1.26 -4.11 -22.24
N TYR A 12 1.85 -4.95 -21.39
CA TYR A 12 2.30 -4.55 -20.05
C TYR A 12 3.36 -3.43 -20.10
N ARG A 13 4.29 -3.50 -21.07
CA ARG A 13 5.29 -2.46 -21.27
C ARG A 13 4.66 -1.10 -21.59
N ARG A 14 3.63 -1.07 -22.44
CA ARG A 14 2.91 0.17 -22.76
C ARG A 14 2.19 0.75 -21.54
N VAL A 15 1.55 -0.11 -20.73
CA VAL A 15 0.90 0.32 -19.49
C VAL A 15 1.88 0.95 -18.51
N LEU A 16 3.05 0.33 -18.31
CA LEU A 16 4.10 0.87 -17.44
C LEU A 16 4.68 2.20 -17.95
N GLN A 17 4.71 2.40 -19.27
CA GLN A 17 5.15 3.66 -19.87
C GLN A 17 4.12 4.80 -19.71
N ILE A 18 2.83 4.45 -19.68
CA ILE A 18 1.73 5.42 -19.49
C ILE A 18 1.56 5.77 -18.01
N ALA A 19 1.97 4.89 -17.10
CA ALA A 19 1.92 5.15 -15.67
C ALA A 19 2.73 6.40 -15.29
N ARG A 20 2.02 7.42 -14.80
CA ARG A 20 2.65 8.68 -14.38
C ARG A 20 3.42 8.48 -13.08
N LYS A 21 4.72 8.78 -13.10
CA LYS A 21 5.52 8.81 -11.87
C LYS A 21 5.00 9.94 -10.97
N PRO A 22 4.69 9.67 -9.69
CA PRO A 22 4.19 10.70 -8.78
C PRO A 22 5.25 11.77 -8.54
N ASP A 23 4.81 13.01 -8.34
CA ASP A 23 5.69 14.08 -7.90
C ASP A 23 6.12 13.86 -6.44
N ARG A 24 7.29 14.38 -6.04
CA ARG A 24 7.76 14.26 -4.65
C ARG A 24 6.77 14.83 -3.65
N ASN A 25 6.10 15.94 -3.96
CA ASN A 25 5.11 16.54 -3.06
C ASN A 25 3.83 15.70 -2.91
N GLU A 26 3.33 15.14 -4.01
CA GLU A 26 2.17 14.23 -3.99
C GLU A 26 2.47 12.96 -3.20
N PHE A 27 3.67 12.40 -3.40
CA PHE A 27 4.13 11.23 -2.66
C PHE A 27 4.22 11.50 -1.16
N ILE A 28 4.86 12.60 -0.76
CA ILE A 28 5.01 12.98 0.66
C ILE A 28 3.64 13.21 1.30
N SER A 29 2.73 13.90 0.59
CA SER A 29 1.38 14.18 1.10
C SER A 29 0.60 12.89 1.33
N THR A 30 0.62 11.97 0.36
CA THR A 30 -0.02 10.67 0.46
C THR A 30 0.60 9.83 1.58
N ALA A 31 1.93 9.79 1.66
CA ALA A 31 2.65 9.07 2.70
C ALA A 31 2.33 9.60 4.10
N LYS A 32 2.16 10.92 4.26
CA LYS A 32 1.78 11.55 5.53
C LYS A 32 0.37 11.14 5.96
N ILE A 33 -0.59 11.12 5.03
CA ILE A 33 -1.97 10.71 5.31
C ILE A 33 -2.04 9.22 5.65
N CYS A 34 -1.41 8.36 4.83
CA CYS A 34 -1.34 6.93 5.11
C CYS A 34 -0.62 6.62 6.43
N GLY A 35 0.51 7.30 6.70
CA GLY A 35 1.25 7.15 7.95
C GLY A 35 0.43 7.51 9.18
N MET A 36 -0.35 8.59 9.09
CA MET A 36 -1.28 8.98 10.15
C MET A 36 -2.37 7.93 10.37
N GLY A 37 -2.95 7.39 9.31
CA GLY A 37 -3.92 6.30 9.38
C GLY A 37 -3.36 5.02 10.01
N MET A 38 -2.15 4.61 9.58
CA MET A 38 -1.46 3.44 10.14
C MET A 38 -1.15 3.62 11.63
N MET A 39 -0.76 4.82 12.05
CA MET A 39 -0.46 5.11 13.45
C MET A 39 -1.71 4.99 14.33
N VAL A 40 -2.86 5.52 13.88
CA VAL A 40 -4.13 5.43 14.62
C VAL A 40 -4.58 3.98 14.73
N VAL A 41 -4.62 3.24 13.62
CA VAL A 41 -5.04 1.83 13.61
C VAL A 41 -4.09 0.98 14.45
N GLY A 42 -2.78 1.22 14.36
CA GLY A 42 -1.76 0.55 15.15
C GLY A 42 -1.91 0.80 16.65
N LEU A 43 -2.17 2.05 17.07
CA LEU A 43 -2.41 2.39 18.47
C LEU A 43 -3.67 1.73 19.02
N VAL A 44 -4.75 1.70 18.25
CA VAL A 44 -5.99 1.04 18.66
C VAL A 44 -5.78 -0.46 18.82
N GLY A 45 -5.15 -1.12 17.84
CA GLY A 45 -4.81 -2.55 17.93
C GLY A 45 -3.86 -2.85 19.08
N PHE A 46 -2.88 -1.98 19.32
CA PHE A 46 -1.92 -2.11 20.43
C PHE A 46 -2.59 -1.92 21.79
N ALA A 47 -3.51 -0.96 21.93
CA ALA A 47 -4.27 -0.77 23.15
C ALA A 47 -5.13 -2.00 23.47
N LEU A 48 -5.80 -2.58 22.46
CA LEU A 48 -6.56 -3.82 22.64
C LEU A 48 -5.66 -4.99 23.03
N TYR A 49 -4.48 -5.10 22.43
CA TYR A 49 -3.49 -6.12 22.82
C TYR A 49 -3.06 -5.95 24.27
N LEU A 50 -2.68 -4.74 24.69
CA LEU A 50 -2.28 -4.48 26.08
C LEU A 50 -3.39 -4.86 27.07
N VAL A 51 -4.63 -4.44 26.81
CA VAL A 51 -5.78 -4.80 27.64
C VAL A 51 -5.97 -6.32 27.68
N SER A 52 -5.90 -6.99 26.53
CA SER A 52 -5.99 -8.45 26.47
C SER A 52 -4.87 -9.13 27.26
N THR A 53 -3.62 -8.65 27.19
CA THR A 53 -2.50 -9.25 27.91
C THR A 53 -2.60 -9.08 29.43
N VAL A 54 -3.14 -7.94 29.90
CA VAL A 54 -3.28 -7.66 31.34
C VAL A 54 -4.47 -8.42 31.95
N PHE A 55 -5.54 -8.65 31.18
CA PHE A 55 -6.74 -9.34 31.67
C PHE A 55 -6.71 -10.86 31.48
N ILE A 56 -6.09 -11.36 30.41
CA ILE A 56 -6.07 -12.80 30.08
C ILE A 56 -4.78 -13.49 30.56
N GLY A 57 -3.74 -12.70 30.87
CA GLY A 57 -2.45 -13.16 31.38
C GLY A 57 -2.36 -13.14 32.90
#